data_AF-A0A847HAL3-F1
#
_entry.id   AF-A0A847HAL3-F1
#
_cell.length_a   1.000
_cell.length_b   1.000
_cell.length_c   1.000
_cell.angle_alpha   90.00
_cell.angle_beta   90.00
_cell.angle_gamma   90.00
#
_symmetry.space_group_name_H-M   'P 1'
#
loop_
_entity.id
_entity.type
_entity.pdbx_description
1 polymer ?
#
loop_
_entity_poly.entity_id
_entity_poly.type
_entity_poly.pdbx_seq_one_letter_code
_entity_poly.pdbx_strand_id
1 'polypeptide(L)' 'MIVLSETHQAQLEMLADESGRSPDRVVAELIRREWERYSARQGVCTASDNIAAAREAVEKQLRAAVKGE' A
#
# COMPACT_ATOMS: atom_id res chain seq x y z
N MET A 1 10.26 9.64 15.26
CA MET A 1 8.91 9.83 15.85
C MET A 1 8.26 11.00 15.13
N ILE A 2 7.14 10.79 14.47
CA ILE A 2 6.37 11.88 13.85
C ILE A 2 5.56 12.52 14.97
N VAL A 3 5.67 13.84 15.12
CA VAL A 3 4.86 14.60 16.08
C VAL A 3 3.70 15.20 15.32
N LEU A 4 2.47 14.85 15.73
CA LEU A 4 1.24 15.41 15.20
C LEU A 4 0.79 16.58 16.08
N SER A 5 0.09 17.55 15.49
CA SER A 5 -0.66 18.52 16.29
C SER A 5 -1.79 17.81 17.03
N GLU A 6 -2.29 18.41 18.10
CA GLU A 6 -3.40 17.86 18.90
C GLU A 6 -4.62 17.51 18.04
N THR A 7 -4.99 18.38 17.08
CA THR A 7 -6.09 18.12 16.15
C THR A 7 -5.85 16.88 15.29
N HIS A 8 -4.66 16.72 14.71
CA HIS A 8 -4.35 15.58 13.85
C HIS A 8 -4.25 14.28 14.65
N GLN A 9 -3.78 14.34 15.89
CA GLN A 9 -3.78 13.20 16.80
C GLN A 9 -5.21 12.74 17.10
N ALA A 10 -6.11 13.66 17.47
CA ALA A 10 -7.51 13.34 17.75
C ALA A 10 -8.23 12.76 16.51
N GLN A 11 -7.94 13.29 15.32
CA GLN A 11 -8.49 12.75 14.07
C GLN A 11 -7.98 11.34 13.77
N LEU A 12 -6.70 11.06 14.04
CA LEU A 12 -6.14 9.73 13.86
C LEU A 12 -6.78 8.71 14.81
N GLU A 13 -6.98 9.10 16.07
CA GLU A 13 -7.65 8.26 17.08
C GLU A 13 -9.10 7.98 16.69
N MET A 14 -9.85 8.99 16.28
CA MET A 14 -11.23 8.81 15.78
C MET A 14 -11.29 7.84 14.59
N LEU A 15 -10.38 7.97 13.62
CA LEU A 15 -10.31 7.07 12.47
C LEU A 15 -9.90 5.64 12.85
N ALA A 16 -9.02 5.50 13.84
CA ALA A 16 -8.62 4.20 14.39
C ALA A 16 -9.82 3.50 15.03
N ASP A 17 -10.58 4.22 15.84
CA ASP A 17 -11.79 3.73 16.51
C ASP A 17 -12.88 3.34 15.51
N GLU A 18 -13.23 4.23 14.57
CA GLU A 18 -14.25 3.97 13.54
C GLU A 18 -13.92 2.75 12.66
N SER A 19 -12.62 2.53 12.42
CA SER A 19 -12.17 1.46 11.52
C SER A 19 -11.76 0.18 12.24
N GLY A 20 -11.80 0.15 13.58
CA GLY A 20 -11.36 -0.97 14.41
C GLY A 20 -9.88 -1.35 14.19
N ARG A 21 -9.04 -0.40 13.80
CA ARG A 21 -7.62 -0.61 13.47
C ARG A 21 -6.73 0.19 14.41
N SER A 22 -5.49 -0.25 14.59
CA SER A 22 -4.51 0.55 15.33
C SER A 22 -4.17 1.85 14.59
N PRO A 23 -3.83 2.94 15.31
CA PRO A 23 -3.37 4.19 14.71
C PRO A 23 -2.25 3.99 13.69
N ASP A 24 -1.26 3.14 13.99
CA ASP A 24 -0.15 2.83 13.08
C ASP A 24 -0.63 2.24 11.74
N ARG A 25 -1.66 1.38 11.79
CA ARG A 25 -2.22 0.76 10.58
C ARG A 25 -3.02 1.76 9.76
N VAL A 26 -3.68 2.72 10.42
CA VAL A 26 -4.35 3.84 9.73
C VAL A 26 -3.31 4.74 9.06
N VAL A 27 -2.25 5.12 9.77
CA VAL A 27 -1.15 5.93 9.20
C VAL A 27 -0.50 5.23 8.01
N ALA A 28 -0.17 3.94 8.13
CA ALA A 28 0.43 3.18 7.04
C ALA A 28 -0.46 3.17 5.79
N GLU A 29 -1.78 3.01 5.96
CA GLU A 29 -2.75 3.03 4.87
C GLU A 29 -2.89 4.42 4.23
N LEU A 30 -2.87 5.50 5.04
CA LEU A 30 -2.89 6.88 4.54
C LEU A 30 -1.64 7.18 3.70
N ILE A 31 -0.46 6.80 4.20
CA ILE A 31 0.81 6.95 3.48
C ILE A 31 0.77 6.16 2.17
N ARG A 32 0.31 4.90 2.20
CA ARG A 32 0.21 4.05 1.01
C ARG A 32 -0.68 4.70 -0.06
N ARG A 33 -1.87 5.17 0.32
CA ARG A 33 -2.82 5.81 -0.61
C ARG A 33 -2.27 7.09 -1.21
N GLU A 34 -1.61 7.93 -0.41
CA GLU A 34 -1.01 9.15 -0.96
C GLU A 34 0.18 8.86 -1.86
N TRP A 35 0.98 7.84 -1.51
CA TRP A 35 2.06 7.39 -2.38
C TRP A 35 1.52 6.91 -3.73
N GLU A 36 0.48 6.08 -3.74
CA GLU A 36 -0.17 5.63 -4.98
C GLU A 36 -0.71 6.81 -5.81
N ARG A 37 -1.39 7.77 -5.17
CA ARG A 37 -1.87 8.99 -5.84
C ARG A 37 -0.75 9.86 -6.41
N TYR A 38 0.36 9.98 -5.68
CA TYR A 38 1.52 10.73 -6.12
C TYR A 38 2.20 10.04 -7.31
N SER A 39 2.50 8.75 -7.18
CA SER A 39 3.13 7.92 -8.19
C SER A 39 2.33 7.90 -9.51
N ALA A 40 1.01 7.77 -9.44
CA ALA A 40 0.15 7.82 -10.62
C ALA A 40 0.23 9.18 -11.35
N ARG A 41 0.36 10.29 -10.62
CA ARG A 41 0.55 11.63 -11.21
C ARG A 41 1.93 11.83 -11.82
N GLN A 42 2.95 11.19 -11.25
CA GLN A 42 4.35 11.34 -11.68
C GLN A 42 4.80 10.28 -12.69
N GLY A 43 3.95 9.29 -13.01
CA GLY A 43 4.33 8.15 -13.84
C GLY A 43 5.43 7.28 -13.22
N VAL A 44 5.53 7.27 -11.88
CA VAL A 44 6.52 6.46 -11.14
C VAL A 44 5.86 5.14 -10.73
N CYS A 45 6.56 4.03 -10.92
CA CYS A 45 6.08 2.69 -10.59
C CYS A 45 5.72 2.58 -9.09
N THR A 46 4.52 2.11 -8.76
CA THR A 46 4.09 1.89 -7.38
C THR A 46 4.53 0.52 -6.85
N ALA A 47 4.47 0.34 -5.52
CA ALA A 47 4.62 -0.99 -4.93
C ALA A 47 3.56 -1.97 -5.47
N SER A 48 2.35 -1.49 -5.75
CA SER A 48 1.26 -2.27 -6.33
C SER A 48 1.58 -2.72 -7.77
N ASP A 49 2.18 -1.85 -8.58
CA ASP A 49 2.64 -2.18 -9.93
C ASP A 49 3.76 -3.23 -9.90
N ASN A 50 4.72 -3.08 -8.98
CA ASN A 50 5.80 -4.06 -8.81
C ASN A 50 5.26 -5.43 -8.36
N ILE A 51 4.27 -5.47 -7.47
CA ILE A 51 3.62 -6.72 -7.05
C ILE A 51 2.85 -7.36 -8.21
N ALA A 52 2.16 -6.57 -9.03
CA ALA A 52 1.46 -7.06 -10.21
C ALA A 52 2.44 -7.66 -11.23
N ALA A 53 3.53 -6.95 -11.52
CA ALA A 53 4.60 -7.42 -12.40
C ALA A 53 5.26 -8.70 -11.86
N ALA A 54 5.49 -8.78 -10.55
CA ALA A 54 6.04 -9.99 -9.92
C ALA A 54 5.09 -11.19 -10.04
N ARG A 55 3.77 -10.98 -9.83
CA ARG A 55 2.76 -12.03 -10.02
C ARG A 55 2.73 -12.55 -11.45
N GLU A 56 2.75 -11.65 -12.42
CA GLU A 56 2.76 -12.01 -13.84
C GLU A 56 4.02 -12.81 -14.23
N ALA A 57 5.18 -12.40 -13.71
CA ALA A 57 6.44 -13.13 -13.93
C ALA A 57 6.38 -14.55 -13.34
N VAL A 58 5.82 -14.71 -12.15
CA VAL A 58 5.65 -16.03 -11.50
C VAL A 58 4.65 -16.89 -12.26
N GLU A 59 3.50 -16.36 -12.70
CA GLU A 59 2.55 -17.10 -13.52
C GLU A 59 3.18 -17.59 -14.83
N LYS A 60 3.99 -16.75 -15.47
CA LYS A 60 4.70 -17.12 -16.70
C LYS A 60 5.69 -18.26 -16.46
N GLN A 61 6.42 -18.21 -15.35
CA GLN A 61 7.35 -19.29 -14.95
C GLN A 61 6.61 -20.60 -14.67
N LEU A 62 5.48 -20.54 -13.95
CA LEU A 62 4.65 -21.72 -13.69
C LEU A 62 4.11 -22.35 -14.98
N ARG A 63 3.58 -21.54 -15.91
CA ARG A 63 3.10 -22.05 -17.21
C ARG A 63 4.22 -22.64 -18.06
N ALA A 64 5.43 -22.09 -17.98
CA ALA A 64 6.59 -22.63 -18.68
C ALA A 64 7.03 -23.98 -18.08
N ALA A 65 7.00 -24.12 -16.75
CA ALA A 65 7.31 -25.38 -16.07
C ALA A 65 6.31 -26.49 -16.42
N VAL A 66 5.01 -26.17 -16.45
CA VAL A 66 3.94 -27.14 -16.79
C VAL A 66 3.95 -27.57 -18.26
N LYS A 67 4.51 -26.77 -19.17
CA LYS A 67 4.67 -27.14 -20.59
C LYS A 67 5.92 -27.98 -20.88
N GLY A 68 6.81 -28.14 -19.89
CA GLY A 68 8.07 -28.88 -20.01
C GLY A 68 7.98 -30.34 -19.54
N GLU A 69 6.83 -30.78 -19.01
CA GLU A 69 6.47 -32.18 -18.74
C GLU A 69 5.65 -32.77 -19.90
#